data_AF-D5EP15-F1
#
_entry.id   AF-D5EP15-F1
#
_cell.length_a   1.000
_cell.length_b   1.000
_cell.length_c   1.000
_cell.angle_alpha   90.00
_cell.angle_beta   90.00
_cell.angle_gamma   90.00
#
_symmetry.space_group_name_H-M   'P 1'
#
loop_
_entity.id
_entity.type
_entity.pdbx_description
1 polymer ?
#
loop_
_entity_poly.entity_id
_entity_poly.type
_entity_poly.pdbx_seq_one_letter_code
_entity_poly.pdbx_strand_id
1 'polypeptide(L)'
;MLNRLLLLLVLCSTAVAQVRVIDEVAIPYAGFLSKVDFDARFPGELLEEATLLKAGWYVVYQHEALNYHFGPITLESVGQDYERQLRGIVSDAVAQRPDLEGYSIDLKQAPFEAAQELADESPELEQPQEKSTEETEPAQPEPVEKPFSLWGWVKGLFGF
;
A
#
# COMPACT_ATOMS: atom_id res chain seq x y z
N MET A 1 -20.08 -44.51 -31.24
CA MET A 1 -18.82 -44.41 -30.47
C MET A 1 -18.33 -42.98 -30.56
N LEU A 2 -17.87 -42.44 -29.43
CA LEU A 2 -17.03 -41.24 -29.27
C LEU A 2 -17.48 -39.95 -29.99
N ASN A 3 -18.15 -39.07 -29.24
CA ASN A 3 -17.73 -37.66 -29.14
C ASN A 3 -18.53 -36.99 -28.02
N ARG A 4 -18.22 -37.43 -26.80
CA ARG A 4 -18.58 -36.74 -25.56
C ARG A 4 -17.29 -36.06 -25.08
N LEU A 5 -16.78 -35.14 -25.90
CA LEU A 5 -15.58 -34.39 -25.56
C LEU A 5 -15.96 -33.37 -24.49
N LEU A 6 -15.52 -33.68 -23.29
CA LEU A 6 -15.60 -32.96 -22.03
C LEU A 6 -15.06 -31.53 -22.21
N LEU A 7 -15.92 -30.58 -22.54
CA LEU A 7 -15.61 -29.16 -22.55
C LEU A 7 -15.82 -28.63 -21.13
N LEU A 8 -14.92 -29.02 -20.21
CA LEU A 8 -14.74 -28.37 -18.91
C LEU A 8 -14.10 -27.00 -19.15
N LEU A 9 -14.91 -26.05 -19.62
CA LEU A 9 -14.59 -24.63 -19.52
C LEU A 9 -14.54 -24.30 -18.03
N VAL A 10 -13.34 -24.28 -17.47
CA VAL A 10 -13.06 -23.67 -16.18
C VAL A 10 -13.37 -22.19 -16.33
N LEU A 11 -14.59 -21.78 -15.98
CA LEU A 11 -14.86 -20.38 -15.67
C LEU A 11 -14.09 -20.07 -14.38
N CYS A 12 -12.85 -19.60 -14.51
CA CYS A 12 -12.25 -18.76 -13.48
C CYS A 12 -13.10 -17.49 -13.43
N SER A 13 -14.14 -17.50 -12.60
CA SER A 13 -14.85 -16.28 -12.24
C SER A 13 -13.87 -15.48 -11.39
N THR A 14 -13.21 -14.50 -11.98
CA THR A 14 -12.47 -13.48 -11.25
C THR A 14 -13.51 -12.62 -10.53
N ALA A 15 -13.98 -13.10 -9.38
CA ALA A 15 -14.77 -12.28 -8.48
C ALA A 15 -13.88 -11.12 -8.05
N VAL A 16 -14.07 -9.95 -8.67
CA VAL A 16 -13.43 -8.72 -8.22
C VAL A 16 -13.94 -8.46 -6.81
N ALA A 17 -13.04 -8.57 -5.82
CA ALA A 17 -13.39 -8.34 -4.44
C ALA A 17 -13.80 -6.87 -4.28
N GLN A 18 -15.08 -6.65 -3.96
CA GLN A 18 -15.67 -5.33 -3.78
C GLN A 18 -14.84 -4.51 -2.78
N VAL A 19 -14.52 -3.28 -3.15
CA VAL A 19 -13.71 -2.37 -2.31
C VAL A 19 -14.58 -1.91 -1.16
N ARG A 20 -14.17 -2.21 0.07
CA ARG A 20 -14.84 -1.71 1.28
C ARG A 20 -13.96 -0.67 1.94
N VAL A 21 -14.43 0.57 1.95
CA VAL A 21 -13.75 1.71 2.56
C VAL A 21 -14.19 1.84 4.01
N ILE A 22 -13.24 1.81 4.92
CA ILE A 22 -13.48 1.86 6.37
C ILE A 22 -12.63 3.00 6.93
N ASP A 23 -13.11 3.66 7.98
CA ASP A 23 -12.32 4.67 8.69
C ASP A 23 -11.08 4.02 9.35
N GLU A 24 -9.93 4.69 9.32
CA GLU A 24 -8.68 4.21 9.91
C GLU A 24 -8.78 3.92 11.41
N VAL A 25 -9.70 4.59 12.13
CA VAL A 25 -9.93 4.34 13.56
C VAL A 25 -10.45 2.94 13.85
N ALA A 26 -10.88 2.18 12.83
CA ALA A 26 -11.31 0.81 12.96
C ALA A 26 -10.13 -0.18 13.11
N ILE A 27 -8.91 0.15 12.64
CA ILE A 27 -7.76 -0.76 12.62
C ILE A 27 -7.48 -1.41 13.99
N PRO A 28 -7.45 -0.68 15.12
CA PRO A 28 -7.21 -1.28 16.43
C PRO A 28 -8.24 -2.35 16.81
N TYR A 29 -9.47 -2.28 16.29
CA TYR A 29 -10.56 -3.21 16.63
C TYR A 29 -10.48 -4.51 15.83
N ALA A 30 -9.71 -4.56 14.74
CA ALA A 30 -9.56 -5.75 13.90
C ALA A 30 -8.93 -6.94 14.64
N GLY A 31 -8.16 -6.68 15.72
CA GLY A 31 -7.55 -7.73 16.54
C GLY A 31 -8.44 -8.30 17.64
N PHE A 32 -9.57 -7.67 17.91
CA PHE A 32 -10.44 -8.04 19.04
C PHE A 32 -11.80 -8.57 18.59
N LEU A 33 -12.35 -7.99 17.53
CA LEU A 33 -13.69 -8.33 17.06
C LEU A 33 -13.64 -9.51 16.09
N SER A 34 -14.67 -10.35 16.14
CA SER A 34 -14.92 -11.29 15.04
C SER A 34 -15.21 -10.52 13.75
N LYS A 35 -15.04 -11.15 12.59
CA LYS A 35 -15.39 -10.53 11.30
C LYS A 35 -16.81 -9.97 11.30
N VAL A 36 -17.78 -10.75 11.81
CA VAL A 36 -19.19 -10.36 11.82
C VAL A 36 -19.41 -9.12 12.69
N ASP A 37 -18.79 -9.09 13.88
CA ASP A 37 -18.92 -7.95 14.79
C ASP A 37 -18.18 -6.71 14.27
N PHE A 38 -17.03 -6.92 13.64
CA PHE A 38 -16.25 -5.86 13.00
C PHE A 38 -17.06 -5.22 11.86
N ASP A 39 -17.61 -6.03 10.95
CA ASP A 39 -18.41 -5.55 9.83
C ASP A 39 -19.72 -4.89 10.29
N ALA A 40 -20.32 -5.36 11.38
CA ALA A 40 -21.52 -4.75 11.96
C ALA A 40 -21.22 -3.38 12.59
N ARG A 41 -20.06 -3.26 13.25
CA ARG A 41 -19.65 -2.01 13.91
C ARG A 41 -19.05 -0.99 12.94
N PHE A 42 -18.32 -1.45 11.95
CA PHE A 42 -17.62 -0.66 10.94
C PHE A 42 -18.03 -1.13 9.54
N PRO A 43 -19.29 -0.89 9.13
CA PRO A 43 -19.79 -1.36 7.84
C PRO A 43 -19.03 -0.76 6.67
N GLY A 44 -18.53 0.47 6.82
CA GLY A 44 -17.82 1.18 5.77
C GLY A 44 -18.71 1.55 4.58
N GLU A 45 -18.08 2.04 3.52
CA GLU A 45 -18.68 2.33 2.22
C GLU A 45 -18.24 1.26 1.21
N LEU A 46 -19.19 0.75 0.41
CA LEU A 46 -18.90 -0.23 -0.63
C LEU A 46 -18.75 0.49 -1.96
N LEU A 47 -17.58 0.35 -2.57
CA LEU A 47 -17.25 0.88 -3.89
C LEU A 47 -17.05 -0.27 -4.87
N GLU A 48 -17.51 -0.06 -6.11
CA GLU A 48 -17.29 -1.02 -7.20
C GLU A 48 -15.81 -1.03 -7.62
N GLU A 49 -15.17 0.14 -7.60
CA GLU A 49 -13.79 0.33 -8.04
C GLU A 49 -13.00 1.21 -7.08
N ALA A 50 -11.70 0.93 -6.97
CA ALA A 50 -10.79 1.71 -6.12
C ALA A 50 -10.43 3.09 -6.72
N THR A 51 -10.77 3.32 -8.00
CA THR A 51 -10.65 4.61 -8.69
C THR A 51 -11.56 5.68 -8.09
N LEU A 52 -12.65 5.26 -7.42
CA LEU A 52 -13.63 6.13 -6.75
C LEU A 52 -13.21 6.57 -5.34
N LEU A 53 -12.03 6.15 -4.87
CA LEU A 53 -11.52 6.54 -3.55
C LEU A 53 -11.26 8.05 -3.47
N LYS A 54 -11.57 8.62 -2.31
CA LYS A 54 -11.20 10.02 -2.00
C LYS A 54 -9.68 10.14 -1.96
N ALA A 55 -9.15 11.31 -2.27
CA ALA A 55 -7.71 11.54 -2.21
C ALA A 55 -7.19 11.39 -0.77
N GLY A 56 -6.06 10.70 -0.61
CA GLY A 56 -5.45 10.44 0.70
C GLY A 56 -4.69 9.12 0.72
N TRP A 57 -4.12 8.80 1.88
CA TRP A 57 -3.44 7.54 2.13
C TRP A 57 -4.43 6.48 2.62
N TYR A 58 -4.25 5.24 2.18
CA TYR A 58 -5.06 4.11 2.57
C TYR A 58 -4.17 2.94 2.97
N VAL A 59 -4.45 2.35 4.13
CA VAL A 59 -3.93 1.02 4.47
C VAL A 59 -4.87 0.00 3.84
N VAL A 60 -4.37 -0.77 2.88
CA VAL A 60 -5.14 -1.74 2.11
C VAL A 60 -4.86 -3.12 2.65
N TYR A 61 -5.91 -3.82 3.10
CA TYR A 61 -5.85 -5.21 3.55
C TYR A 61 -6.65 -6.09 2.59
N GLN A 62 -6.00 -7.13 2.06
CA GLN A 62 -6.64 -8.10 1.18
C GLN A 62 -6.41 -9.50 1.70
N HIS A 63 -7.47 -10.31 1.74
CA HIS A 63 -7.41 -11.71 2.13
C HIS A 63 -8.65 -12.43 1.59
N GLU A 64 -8.45 -13.43 0.75
CA GLU A 64 -9.51 -14.12 0.01
C GLU A 64 -10.43 -13.12 -0.75
N ALA A 65 -11.70 -13.02 -0.36
CA ALA A 65 -12.68 -12.09 -0.94
C ALA A 65 -12.77 -10.75 -0.18
N LEU A 66 -11.93 -10.53 0.83
CA LEU A 66 -11.87 -9.28 1.58
C LEU A 66 -10.93 -8.30 0.91
N ASN A 67 -11.39 -7.06 0.78
CA ASN A 67 -10.64 -5.95 0.23
C ASN A 67 -11.00 -4.68 1.02
N TYR A 68 -10.31 -4.46 2.14
CA TYR A 68 -10.57 -3.38 3.08
C TYR A 68 -9.58 -2.24 2.87
N HIS A 69 -10.10 -1.02 2.74
CA HIS A 69 -9.32 0.19 2.52
C HIS A 69 -9.56 1.12 3.70
N PHE A 70 -8.57 1.22 4.59
CA PHE A 70 -8.64 2.05 5.80
C PHE A 70 -8.14 3.47 5.52
N GLY A 71 -9.03 4.46 5.56
CA GLY A 71 -8.70 5.87 5.33
C GLY A 71 -9.92 6.70 4.87
N PRO A 72 -9.71 7.91 4.30
CA PRO A 72 -8.43 8.50 3.89
C PRO A 72 -7.61 9.11 5.04
N ILE A 73 -6.34 8.73 5.12
CA ILE A 73 -5.36 9.27 6.06
C ILE A 73 -4.61 10.44 5.42
N THR A 74 -4.45 11.53 6.17
CA THR A 74 -3.84 12.76 5.61
C THR A 74 -2.32 12.66 5.43
N LEU A 75 -1.62 12.03 6.40
CA LEU A 75 -0.17 11.99 6.43
C LEU A 75 0.34 10.57 6.20
N GLU A 76 1.33 10.41 5.32
CA GLU A 76 1.95 9.11 5.04
C GLU A 76 2.51 8.46 6.31
N SER A 77 3.19 9.23 7.16
CA SER A 77 3.77 8.71 8.41
C SER A 77 2.73 8.10 9.35
N VAL A 78 1.55 8.72 9.42
CA VAL A 78 0.41 8.18 10.19
C VAL A 78 -0.12 6.91 9.53
N GLY A 79 -0.17 6.87 8.20
CA GLY A 79 -0.48 5.67 7.44
C GLY A 79 0.48 4.52 7.69
N GLN A 80 1.79 4.79 7.75
CA GLN A 80 2.82 3.79 8.07
C GLN A 80 2.66 3.24 9.49
N ASP A 81 2.29 4.08 10.45
CA ASP A 81 2.01 3.64 11.82
C ASP A 81 0.79 2.71 11.89
N TYR A 82 -0.28 3.07 11.16
CA TYR A 82 -1.46 2.22 11.03
C TYR A 82 -1.19 0.91 10.28
N GLU A 83 -0.39 0.94 9.22
CA GLU A 83 0.04 -0.26 8.49
C GLU A 83 0.80 -1.21 9.41
N ARG A 84 1.74 -0.68 10.20
CA ARG A 84 2.52 -1.46 11.18
C ARG A 84 1.61 -2.07 12.24
N GLN A 85 0.64 -1.31 12.74
CA GLN A 85 -0.35 -1.80 13.70
C GLN A 85 -1.17 -2.95 13.11
N LEU A 86 -1.70 -2.78 11.91
CA LEU A 86 -2.51 -3.81 11.25
C LEU A 86 -1.69 -5.07 10.96
N ARG A 87 -0.44 -4.93 10.51
CA ARG A 87 0.48 -6.06 10.33
C ARG A 87 0.69 -6.84 11.63
N GLY A 88 0.88 -6.15 12.75
CA GLY A 88 1.01 -6.79 14.06
C GLY A 88 -0.23 -7.61 14.42
N ILE A 89 -1.42 -6.99 14.30
CA ILE A 89 -2.70 -7.63 14.55
C ILE A 89 -2.89 -8.90 13.70
N VAL A 90 -2.66 -8.80 12.39
CA VAL A 90 -2.87 -9.93 11.47
C VAL A 90 -1.83 -11.02 11.70
N SER A 91 -0.57 -10.65 11.96
CA SER A 91 0.49 -11.61 12.30
C SER A 91 0.14 -12.41 13.55
N ASP A 92 -0.35 -11.75 14.61
CA ASP A 92 -0.76 -12.41 15.84
C ASP A 92 -1.97 -13.34 15.62
N ALA A 93 -2.89 -12.94 14.74
CA ALA A 93 -4.04 -13.77 14.36
C ALA A 93 -3.60 -15.02 13.56
N VAL A 94 -2.66 -14.87 12.62
CA VAL A 94 -2.12 -15.97 11.80
C VAL A 94 -1.32 -16.96 12.65
N ALA A 95 -0.56 -16.48 13.65
CA ALA A 95 0.13 -17.35 14.59
C ALA A 95 -0.82 -18.28 15.37
N GLN A 96 -2.06 -17.84 15.60
CA GLN A 96 -3.11 -18.64 16.25
C GLN A 96 -3.91 -19.49 15.25
N ARG A 97 -4.03 -19.02 14.01
CA ARG A 97 -4.86 -19.59 12.93
C ARG A 97 -4.10 -19.52 11.60
N PRO A 98 -3.25 -20.52 11.30
CA PRO A 98 -2.43 -20.52 10.08
C PRO A 98 -3.25 -20.61 8.78
N ASP A 99 -4.53 -20.95 8.85
CA ASP A 99 -5.46 -20.89 7.73
C ASP A 99 -5.74 -19.46 7.23
N LEU A 100 -5.34 -18.43 7.98
CA LEU A 100 -5.43 -17.01 7.61
C LEU A 100 -4.20 -16.49 6.85
N GLU A 101 -3.29 -17.38 6.43
CA GLU A 101 -2.17 -17.03 5.56
C GLU A 101 -2.63 -16.53 4.18
N GLY A 102 -1.72 -15.95 3.41
CA GLY A 102 -2.04 -15.47 2.05
C GLY A 102 -2.73 -14.11 2.01
N TYR A 103 -2.62 -13.31 3.07
CA TYR A 103 -3.05 -11.92 3.10
C TYR A 103 -1.99 -10.97 2.50
N SER A 104 -2.43 -9.79 2.05
CA SER A 104 -1.57 -8.64 1.73
C SER A 104 -1.97 -7.42 2.56
N ILE A 105 -0.96 -6.64 2.96
CA ILE A 105 -1.13 -5.33 3.62
C ILE A 105 -0.19 -4.35 2.95
N ASP A 106 -0.72 -3.30 2.35
CA ASP A 106 0.05 -2.25 1.68
C ASP A 106 -0.47 -0.86 2.07
N LEU A 107 0.43 0.12 2.15
CA LEU A 107 0.08 1.54 2.21
C LEU A 107 0.07 2.13 0.80
N LYS A 108 -1.06 2.66 0.33
CA LYS A 108 -1.22 3.22 -1.01
C LYS A 108 -1.84 4.60 -0.96
N GLN A 109 -1.41 5.49 -1.86
CA GLN A 109 -1.99 6.83 -2.01
C GLN A 109 -3.04 6.82 -3.12
N ALA A 110 -4.27 7.27 -2.80
CA ALA A 110 -5.35 7.44 -3.77
C ALA A 110 -5.34 8.85 -4.38
N PRO A 111 -5.85 9.04 -5.61
CA PRO A 111 -6.58 8.06 -6.43
C PRO A 111 -5.65 6.96 -6.97
N PHE A 112 -6.11 5.71 -6.94
CA PHE A 112 -5.38 4.64 -7.59
C PHE A 112 -5.59 4.79 -9.09
N GLU A 113 -4.50 4.88 -9.84
CA GLU A 113 -4.57 4.89 -11.30
C GLU A 113 -5.39 3.67 -11.74
N ALA A 114 -6.38 3.89 -12.61
CA ALA A 114 -7.04 2.79 -13.28
C ALA A 114 -5.94 2.01 -13.99
N ALA A 115 -5.69 0.76 -13.57
CA ALA A 115 -4.73 -0.09 -14.23
C ALA A 115 -5.15 -0.20 -15.70
N GLN A 116 -4.50 0.57 -16.56
CA GLN A 116 -4.66 0.45 -17.98
C GLN A 116 -4.03 -0.90 -18.34
N GLU A 117 -4.86 -1.90 -18.62
CA GLU A 117 -4.46 -3.06 -19.42
C GLU A 117 -4.08 -2.56 -20.83
N LEU A 118 -2.89 -1.98 -20.96
CA LEU A 118 -2.21 -1.74 -22.23
C LEU A 118 -0.70 -1.92 -21.99
N ALA A 119 -0.29 -3.18 -21.94
CA ALA A 119 1.06 -3.54 -22.34
C ALA A 119 1.17 -3.33 -23.85
N ASP A 120 1.82 -2.24 -24.26
CA ASP A 120 2.92 -2.19 -25.24
C ASP A 120 3.06 -0.76 -25.76
N GLU A 121 4.03 -0.01 -25.25
CA GLU A 121 5.21 0.41 -26.01
C GLU A 121 6.02 1.39 -25.14
N SER A 122 7.27 0.99 -24.91
CA SER A 122 8.32 1.69 -24.17
C SER A 122 8.45 3.19 -24.48
N PRO A 123 8.73 4.06 -23.49
CA PRO A 123 9.46 5.27 -23.80
C PRO A 123 10.95 4.91 -23.91
N GLU A 124 11.45 4.90 -25.14
CA GLU A 124 12.89 4.92 -25.44
C GLU A 124 13.48 6.20 -24.83
N LEU A 125 14.28 6.01 -23.78
CA LEU A 125 15.08 7.06 -23.15
C LEU A 125 16.24 7.43 -24.08
N GLU A 126 16.04 8.41 -24.95
CA GLU A 126 17.15 9.11 -25.59
C GLU A 126 17.69 10.21 -24.65
N GLN A 127 18.81 9.92 -23.98
CA GLN A 127 19.84 10.91 -23.67
C GLN A 127 21.11 10.47 -24.43
N PRO A 128 22.14 11.31 -24.68
CA PRO A 128 22.29 12.76 -24.43
C PRO A 128 22.84 13.54 -25.67
N GLN A 129 22.70 14.86 -25.72
CA GLN A 129 23.58 15.70 -26.57
C GLN A 129 24.31 16.75 -25.74
N GLU A 130 25.61 16.52 -25.63
CA GLU A 130 26.64 17.43 -25.16
C GLU A 130 26.66 18.72 -26.00
N LYS A 131 26.80 19.86 -25.34
CA LYS A 131 27.41 21.04 -25.95
C LYS A 131 28.41 21.65 -24.98
N SER A 132 29.67 21.31 -25.21
CA SER A 132 30.83 21.99 -24.64
C SER A 132 30.79 23.49 -24.96
N THR A 133 31.10 24.30 -23.96
CA THR A 133 31.83 25.55 -24.17
C THR A 133 32.83 25.65 -23.03
N GLU A 134 34.10 25.40 -23.36
CA GLU A 134 35.24 25.79 -22.55
C GLU A 134 35.24 27.32 -22.37
N GLU A 135 35.50 27.82 -21.17
CA GLU A 135 36.71 28.62 -20.92
C GLU A 135 36.87 28.97 -19.42
N THR A 136 38.04 28.56 -18.89
CA THR A 136 38.86 29.29 -17.89
C THR A 136 38.65 29.02 -16.39
N GLU A 137 39.44 28.05 -15.89
CA GLU A 137 40.04 27.95 -14.54
C GLU A 137 40.90 29.19 -14.19
N PRO A 138 41.35 29.46 -12.92
CA PRO A 138 41.87 28.46 -11.96
C PRO A 138 41.58 28.68 -10.45
N ALA A 139 41.86 27.63 -9.66
CA ALA A 139 42.41 27.61 -8.28
C ALA A 139 41.62 26.82 -7.19
N GLN A 140 42.23 25.71 -6.76
CA GLN A 140 42.07 24.77 -5.61
C GLN A 140 41.74 25.37 -4.21
N PRO A 141 41.54 24.59 -3.10
CA PRO A 141 41.42 23.12 -2.88
C PRO A 141 40.17 22.67 -2.06
N GLU A 142 39.96 21.36 -1.88
CA GLU A 142 38.90 20.73 -1.04
C GLU A 142 38.92 21.15 0.45
N PRO A 143 37.80 20.99 1.19
CA PRO A 143 37.71 19.81 2.06
C PRO A 143 36.32 19.13 2.13
N VAL A 144 36.35 17.81 2.31
CA VAL A 144 35.24 16.92 2.66
C VAL A 144 34.72 17.28 4.06
N GLU A 145 33.45 17.68 4.21
CA GLU A 145 32.81 17.80 5.54
C GLU A 145 31.39 17.20 5.62
N LYS A 146 31.39 15.94 6.10
CA LYS A 146 30.52 15.27 7.10
C LYS A 146 28.99 15.13 6.87
N PRO A 147 28.42 13.95 7.21
CA PRO A 147 26.97 13.73 7.15
C PRO A 147 26.22 14.53 8.21
N PHE A 148 25.10 15.12 7.81
CA PHE A 148 24.12 15.77 8.68
C PHE A 148 23.71 14.81 9.82
N SER A 149 24.22 15.09 11.02
CA SER A 149 23.91 14.34 12.24
C SER A 149 22.65 14.90 12.89
N LEU A 150 21.49 14.34 12.53
CA LEU A 150 20.17 14.66 13.11
C LEU A 150 19.95 14.08 14.53
N TRP A 151 20.98 13.46 15.13
CA TRP A 151 20.88 12.76 16.42
C TRP A 151 21.28 13.59 17.65
N GLY A 152 21.67 14.86 17.46
CA GLY A 152 22.00 15.77 18.56
C GLY A 152 20.78 16.35 19.31
N TRP A 153 19.56 16.21 18.78
CA TRP A 153 18.40 16.95 19.27
C TRP A 153 17.49 16.16 20.26
N VAL A 154 17.65 14.84 20.38
CA VAL A 154 16.73 14.01 21.19
C VAL A 154 17.17 13.87 22.66
N LYS A 155 18.32 14.43 23.06
CA LYS A 155 18.87 14.25 24.42
C LYS A 155 18.51 15.36 25.43
N GLY A 156 17.41 16.07 25.20
CA GLY A 156 16.97 17.21 26.02
C GLY A 156 15.57 17.11 26.64
N LEU A 157 14.80 16.04 26.38
CA LEU A 157 13.39 15.97 26.81
C LEU A 157 13.03 14.88 27.84
N PHE A 158 13.98 14.05 28.27
CA PHE A 158 13.78 13.12 29.40
C PHE A 158 14.77 13.45 30.50
N GLY A 159 14.42 14.48 31.26
CA GLY A 159 15.11 14.92 32.46
C GLY A 159 14.10 15.48 33.45
N PHE A 160 13.28 14.60 34.02
CA PHE A 160 12.68 14.65 35.35
C PHE A 160 12.24 13.24 35.74
#